data_AF-A0A7C1HT85-F1
#
_entry.id   AF-A0A7C1HT85-F1
#
_cell.length_a   1.000
_cell.length_b   1.000
_cell.length_c   1.000
_cell.angle_alpha   90.00
_cell.angle_beta   90.00
_cell.angle_gamma   90.00
#
_symmetry.space_group_name_H-M   'P 1'
#
loop_
_entity.id
_entity.type
_entity.pdbx_description
1 polymer ?
#
loop_
_entity_poly.entity_id
_entity_poly.type
_entity_poly.pdbx_seq_one_letter_code
_entity_poly.pdbx_strand_id
1 'polypeptide(L)'
;MFGILAVGNDLRGDDGVGLLAGRMLEKKGFQVVFGHESPENVLGALRGFEKILVLDATHFEGGGAYRIVEEVPASYYTHKMSLDRVRKVTGARVWLVGIKTYNRRMGEAISEEARANVRRAVKVIEMCMSVPGKIVNEKEKMVEILGETKKVKFGVPGLKKGDLVLIHAGAVIEKLSQSEFDQMMQELKELEIR
;
A
#
# COMPACT_ATOMS: atom_id res chain seq x y z
N MET A 1 11.61 -4.56 6.81
CA MET A 1 10.58 -3.49 6.95
C MET A 1 10.13 -3.00 5.58
N PHE A 2 8.84 -2.68 5.40
CA PHE A 2 8.31 -2.15 4.13
C PHE A 2 8.32 -0.61 4.09
N GLY A 3 8.67 -0.03 2.95
CA GLY A 3 8.54 1.39 2.67
C GLY A 3 7.64 1.63 1.45
N ILE A 4 7.04 2.81 1.38
CA ILE A 4 6.23 3.22 0.23
C ILE A 4 6.86 4.46 -0.40
N LEU A 5 6.99 4.46 -1.72
CA LEU A 5 7.39 5.63 -2.51
C LEU A 5 6.20 6.07 -3.36
N ALA A 6 5.63 7.24 -3.07
CA ALA A 6 4.52 7.80 -3.82
C ALA A 6 5.04 8.76 -4.91
N VAL A 7 4.68 8.51 -6.16
CA VAL A 7 5.11 9.26 -7.36
C VAL A 7 3.87 9.86 -8.02
N GLY A 8 4.03 11.00 -8.69
CA GLY A 8 2.95 11.63 -9.44
C GLY A 8 3.00 13.16 -9.48
N ASN A 9 2.02 13.76 -10.14
CA ASN A 9 1.80 15.20 -10.20
C ASN A 9 0.33 15.57 -9.88
N ASP A 10 0.10 16.25 -8.76
CA ASP A 10 -1.24 16.69 -8.32
C ASP A 10 -1.91 17.71 -9.24
N LEU A 11 -1.14 18.41 -10.08
CA LEU A 11 -1.62 19.41 -11.02
C LEU A 11 -2.00 18.81 -12.39
N ARG A 12 -1.87 17.49 -12.59
CA ARG A 12 -1.99 16.84 -13.90
C ARG A 12 -3.03 15.72 -13.90
N GLY A 13 -4.23 16.01 -13.42
CA GLY A 13 -5.34 15.06 -13.43
C GLY A 13 -4.98 13.76 -12.71
N ASP A 14 -5.21 12.64 -13.38
CA ASP A 14 -4.96 11.30 -12.84
C ASP A 14 -3.47 10.99 -12.63
N ASP A 15 -2.52 11.82 -13.08
CA ASP A 15 -1.09 11.63 -12.76
C ASP A 15 -0.83 11.76 -11.25
N GLY A 16 -1.75 12.39 -10.50
CA GLY A 16 -1.69 12.52 -9.04
C GLY A 16 -2.17 11.29 -8.26
N VAL A 17 -2.58 10.20 -8.91
CA VAL A 17 -3.14 9.02 -8.22
C VAL A 17 -2.17 8.37 -7.25
N GLY A 18 -0.87 8.29 -7.59
CA GLY A 18 0.15 7.73 -6.70
C GLY A 18 0.33 8.56 -5.43
N LEU A 19 0.32 9.89 -5.56
CA LEU A 19 0.35 10.83 -4.43
C LEU A 19 -0.92 10.74 -3.57
N LEU A 20 -2.09 10.62 -4.20
CA LEU A 20 -3.35 10.43 -3.47
C LEU A 20 -3.32 9.13 -2.66
N ALA A 21 -2.89 8.02 -3.27
CA ALA A 21 -2.73 6.74 -2.59
C ALA A 21 -1.73 6.83 -1.43
N GLY A 22 -0.59 7.47 -1.66
CA GLY A 22 0.43 7.73 -0.64
C GLY A 22 -0.14 8.49 0.57
N ARG A 23 -0.87 9.59 0.35
CA ARG A 23 -1.52 10.36 1.43
C ARG A 23 -2.55 9.54 2.20
N MET A 24 -3.28 8.65 1.52
CA MET A 24 -4.24 7.76 2.19
C MET A 24 -3.53 6.75 3.09
N LEU A 25 -2.43 6.16 2.63
CA LEU A 25 -1.64 5.20 3.40
C LEU A 25 -0.89 5.88 4.55
N GLU A 26 -0.31 7.06 4.33
CA GLU A 26 0.38 7.82 5.39
C GLU A 26 -0.58 8.15 6.55
N LYS A 27 -1.81 8.59 6.27
CA LYS A 27 -2.84 8.82 7.29
C LYS A 27 -3.18 7.58 8.12
N LYS A 28 -2.93 6.39 7.57
CA LYS A 28 -3.15 5.09 8.22
C LYS A 28 -1.89 4.58 8.95
N GLY A 29 -0.82 5.38 9.00
CA GLY A 29 0.41 5.09 9.73
C GLY A 29 1.47 4.35 8.93
N PHE A 30 1.29 4.19 7.62
CA PHE A 30 2.31 3.60 6.76
C PHE A 30 3.47 4.57 6.53
N GLN A 31 4.68 4.05 6.40
CA GLN A 31 5.86 4.87 6.10
C GLN A 31 5.92 5.19 4.60
N VAL A 32 5.52 6.41 4.26
CA VAL A 32 5.45 6.92 2.89
C VAL A 32 6.52 7.99 2.67
N VAL A 33 7.24 7.88 1.56
CA VAL A 33 8.14 8.90 1.03
C VAL A 33 7.50 9.47 -0.22
N PHE A 34 7.33 10.79 -0.29
CA PHE A 34 6.75 11.46 -1.45
C PHE A 34 7.84 11.90 -2.43
N GLY A 35 7.90 11.25 -3.58
CA GLY A 35 8.83 11.56 -4.67
C GLY A 35 8.31 12.60 -5.65
N HIS A 36 6.99 12.85 -5.70
CA HIS A 36 6.35 13.71 -6.68
C HIS A 36 6.80 13.34 -8.11
N GLU A 37 7.22 14.30 -8.94
CA GLU A 37 7.73 14.05 -10.28
C GLU A 37 9.22 13.71 -10.34
N SER A 38 9.93 13.87 -9.23
CA SER A 38 11.39 13.69 -9.12
C SER A 38 11.75 12.73 -7.97
N PRO A 39 11.28 11.47 -8.03
CA PRO A 39 11.54 10.48 -6.98
C PRO A 39 13.03 10.20 -6.72
N GLU A 40 13.90 10.47 -7.69
CA GLU A 40 15.36 10.36 -7.53
C GLU A 40 15.93 11.23 -6.41
N ASN A 41 15.29 12.36 -6.09
CA ASN A 41 15.75 13.30 -5.08
C ASN A 41 15.51 12.81 -3.65
N VAL A 42 14.64 11.79 -3.47
CA VAL A 42 14.22 11.30 -2.16
C VAL A 42 14.64 9.85 -1.89
N LEU A 43 15.38 9.21 -2.81
CA LEU A 43 15.78 7.81 -2.66
C LEU A 43 16.62 7.55 -1.40
N GLY A 44 17.35 8.56 -0.90
CA GLY A 44 18.09 8.46 0.34
C GLY A 44 17.20 8.15 1.56
N ALA A 45 15.96 8.65 1.57
CA ALA A 45 14.98 8.42 2.64
C ALA A 45 14.40 6.99 2.60
N LEU A 46 14.64 6.24 1.51
CA LEU A 46 14.21 4.85 1.36
C LEU A 46 15.27 3.84 1.86
N ARG A 47 16.41 4.31 2.36
CA ARG A 47 17.45 3.42 2.91
C ARG A 47 16.95 2.75 4.20
N GLY A 48 17.24 1.45 4.33
CA GLY A 48 16.84 0.64 5.49
C GLY A 48 15.51 -0.10 5.32
N PHE A 49 14.75 0.17 4.26
CA PHE A 49 13.64 -0.68 3.86
C PHE A 49 14.16 -1.90 3.08
N GLU A 50 13.62 -3.08 3.38
CA GLU A 50 13.96 -4.33 2.67
C GLU A 50 13.04 -4.54 1.47
N LYS A 51 11.83 -3.99 1.53
CA LYS A 51 10.76 -4.11 0.55
C LYS A 51 10.17 -2.72 0.30
N ILE A 52 10.03 -2.31 -0.95
CA ILE A 52 9.49 -1.00 -1.31
C ILE A 52 8.34 -1.18 -2.30
N LEU A 53 7.21 -0.53 -2.02
CA LEU A 53 6.11 -0.36 -2.97
C LEU A 53 6.20 1.02 -3.59
N VAL A 54 6.32 1.10 -4.91
CA VAL A 54 6.24 2.36 -5.66
C VAL A 54 4.80 2.54 -6.14
N LEU A 55 4.17 3.65 -5.79
CA LEU A 55 2.81 3.98 -6.23
C LEU A 55 2.91 4.99 -7.36
N ASP A 56 2.44 4.62 -8.56
CA ASP A 56 2.51 5.49 -9.72
C ASP A 56 1.22 5.44 -10.55
N ALA A 57 0.99 6.50 -11.31
CA ALA A 57 0.03 6.50 -12.40
C ALA A 57 0.49 5.52 -13.48
N THR A 58 -0.42 4.71 -14.00
CA THR A 58 -0.10 3.81 -15.12
C THR A 58 -1.24 3.77 -16.12
N HIS A 59 -0.86 3.78 -17.40
CA HIS A 59 -1.77 3.45 -18.48
C HIS A 59 -1.58 1.99 -18.90
N PHE A 60 -2.64 1.19 -18.84
CA PHE A 60 -2.63 -0.18 -19.33
C PHE A 60 -3.99 -0.57 -19.92
N GLU A 61 -3.95 -1.43 -20.94
CA GLU A 61 -5.13 -2.00 -21.58
C GLU A 61 -5.77 -3.12 -20.72
N GLY A 62 -7.05 -3.38 -20.97
CA GLY A 62 -7.85 -4.39 -20.26
C GLY A 62 -8.58 -3.87 -19.01
N GLY A 63 -9.33 -4.76 -18.36
CA GLY A 63 -10.02 -4.48 -17.10
C GLY A 63 -9.07 -4.39 -15.90
N GLY A 64 -9.56 -3.85 -14.78
CA GLY A 64 -8.81 -3.77 -13.52
C GLY A 64 -8.45 -2.34 -13.09
N ALA A 65 -8.39 -2.14 -11.78
CA ALA A 65 -8.14 -0.85 -11.14
C ALA A 65 -6.64 -0.53 -10.97
N TYR A 66 -5.82 -1.56 -10.77
CA TYR A 66 -4.39 -1.44 -10.53
C TYR A 66 -3.67 -2.71 -10.99
N ARG A 67 -2.34 -2.65 -11.08
CA ARG A 67 -1.48 -3.82 -11.24
C ARG A 67 -0.33 -3.75 -10.25
N ILE A 68 0.01 -4.89 -9.65
CA ILE A 68 1.20 -5.04 -8.80
C ILE A 68 2.19 -5.90 -9.56
N VAL A 69 3.37 -5.38 -9.83
CA VAL A 69 4.40 -6.10 -10.58
C VAL A 69 5.77 -5.87 -9.97
N GLU A 70 6.58 -6.93 -9.93
CA GLU A 70 7.98 -6.87 -9.50
C GLU A 70 8.86 -6.42 -10.68
N GLU A 71 8.54 -6.83 -11.90
CA GLU A 71 9.20 -6.38 -13.12
C GLU A 71 8.19 -5.64 -13.99
N VAL A 72 8.48 -4.37 -14.27
CA VAL A 72 7.60 -3.52 -15.07
C VAL A 72 8.21 -3.40 -16.46
N PRO A 73 7.51 -3.83 -17.52
CA PRO A 73 7.90 -3.47 -18.88
C PRO A 73 7.89 -1.93 -19.00
N ALA A 74 8.90 -1.34 -19.64
CA ALA A 74 9.07 0.12 -19.72
C ALA A 74 7.82 0.89 -20.22
N SER A 75 6.89 0.22 -20.90
CA SER A 75 5.61 0.75 -21.39
C SER A 75 4.59 1.10 -20.29
N TYR A 76 4.78 0.64 -19.06
CA TYR A 76 3.84 0.86 -17.94
C TYR A 76 4.20 2.07 -17.05
N TYR A 77 5.20 2.87 -17.40
CA TYR A 77 5.57 4.06 -16.60
C TYR A 77 5.06 5.35 -17.22
N THR A 78 4.48 6.23 -16.40
CA THR A 78 4.22 7.63 -16.81
C THR A 78 5.37 8.55 -16.43
N HIS A 79 6.11 8.22 -15.36
CA HIS A 79 7.33 8.92 -14.94
C HIS A 79 8.58 8.06 -15.19
N LYS A 80 9.61 8.67 -15.78
CA LYS A 80 10.80 7.99 -16.36
C LYS A 80 11.76 7.33 -15.34
N MET A 81 11.40 7.18 -14.07
CA MET A 81 12.29 6.56 -13.10
C MET A 81 12.27 5.04 -13.27
N SER A 82 13.40 4.44 -13.64
CA SER A 82 13.54 2.99 -13.60
C SER A 82 13.51 2.52 -12.14
N LEU A 83 12.63 1.57 -11.80
CA LEU A 83 12.66 0.90 -10.50
C LEU A 83 14.05 0.32 -10.19
N ASP A 84 14.83 0.01 -11.22
CA ASP A 84 16.23 -0.38 -11.10
C ASP A 84 17.09 0.65 -10.36
N ARG A 85 16.82 1.94 -10.54
CA ARG A 85 17.54 2.98 -9.80
C ARG A 85 17.17 2.94 -8.31
N VAL A 86 15.90 2.72 -7.98
CA VAL A 86 15.45 2.54 -6.59
C VAL A 86 16.16 1.33 -5.98
N ARG A 87 16.11 0.18 -6.67
CA ARG A 87 16.79 -1.07 -6.26
C ARG A 87 18.27 -0.88 -6.01
N LYS A 88 18.98 -0.23 -6.94
CA LYS A 88 20.43 0.00 -6.82
C LYS A 88 20.79 0.89 -5.64
N VAL A 89 19.98 1.89 -5.33
CA VAL A 89 20.27 2.83 -4.25
C VAL A 89 19.91 2.26 -2.87
N THR A 90 18.85 1.46 -2.78
CA THR A 90 18.32 0.97 -1.49
C THR A 90 18.73 -0.46 -1.17
N GLY A 91 19.04 -1.28 -2.17
CA GLY A 91 19.21 -2.73 -2.02
C GLY A 91 17.91 -3.49 -1.76
N ALA A 92 16.76 -2.80 -1.79
CA ALA A 92 15.47 -3.39 -1.48
C ALA A 92 14.89 -4.20 -2.64
N ARG A 93 14.02 -5.17 -2.35
CA ARG A 93 13.06 -5.67 -3.34
C ARG A 93 12.01 -4.60 -3.60
N VAL A 94 11.71 -4.35 -4.88
CA VAL A 94 10.84 -3.24 -5.28
C VAL A 94 9.72 -3.76 -6.16
N TRP A 95 8.49 -3.37 -5.85
CA TRP A 95 7.30 -3.61 -6.67
C TRP A 95 6.67 -2.27 -7.08
N LEU A 96 6.13 -2.21 -8.29
CA LEU A 96 5.24 -1.12 -8.72
C LEU A 96 3.80 -1.52 -8.44
N VAL A 97 3.07 -0.60 -7.82
CA VAL A 97 1.61 -0.57 -7.80
C VAL A 97 1.16 0.49 -8.80
N GLY A 98 0.92 0.07 -10.03
CA GLY A 98 0.48 0.95 -11.11
C GLY A 98 -1.03 1.13 -11.04
N ILE A 99 -1.50 2.35 -10.82
CA ILE A 99 -2.92 2.68 -10.67
C ILE A 99 -3.47 3.18 -12.01
N LYS A 100 -4.57 2.59 -12.48
CA LYS A 100 -5.09 2.87 -13.81
C LYS A 100 -5.63 4.30 -13.91
N THR A 101 -5.11 5.04 -14.90
CA THR A 101 -5.48 6.43 -15.22
C THR A 101 -6.25 6.54 -16.55
N TYR A 102 -7.02 7.61 -16.69
CA TYR A 102 -7.88 7.90 -17.84
C TYR A 102 -7.59 9.27 -18.46
N ASN A 103 -7.35 10.31 -17.64
CA ASN A 103 -7.10 11.67 -18.10
C ASN A 103 -5.97 12.34 -17.30
N ARG A 104 -4.97 12.88 -18.01
CA ARG A 104 -3.77 13.51 -17.43
C ARG A 104 -3.58 14.95 -17.93
N ARG A 105 -4.69 15.67 -18.15
CA ARG A 105 -4.63 17.07 -18.56
C ARG A 105 -4.15 17.96 -17.41
N MET A 106 -3.32 18.95 -17.76
CA MET A 106 -2.81 19.94 -16.81
C MET A 106 -3.95 20.83 -16.31
N GLY A 107 -3.97 21.11 -15.00
CA GLY A 107 -4.99 21.92 -14.34
C GLY A 107 -6.28 21.17 -14.00
N GLU A 108 -6.41 19.92 -14.42
CA GLU A 108 -7.56 19.09 -14.07
C GLU A 108 -7.34 18.33 -12.75
N ALA A 109 -8.42 18.05 -12.04
CA ALA A 109 -8.40 17.20 -10.85
C ALA A 109 -8.41 15.71 -11.22
N ILE A 110 -7.97 14.85 -10.30
CA ILE A 110 -8.11 13.39 -10.43
C ILE A 110 -9.59 13.04 -10.64
N SER A 111 -9.88 12.27 -11.70
CA SER A 111 -11.21 11.78 -12.06
C SER A 111 -11.82 10.86 -11.00
N GLU A 112 -13.15 10.72 -10.97
CA GLU A 112 -13.82 9.85 -10.01
C GLU A 112 -13.49 8.37 -10.25
N GLU A 113 -13.32 7.97 -11.51
CA GLU A 113 -12.88 6.64 -11.90
C GLU A 113 -11.48 6.33 -11.37
N ALA A 114 -10.54 7.26 -11.53
CA ALA A 114 -9.19 7.11 -10.98
C ALA A 114 -9.18 7.12 -9.44
N ARG A 115 -10.01 7.95 -8.79
CA ARG A 115 -10.20 7.91 -7.32
C ARG A 115 -10.73 6.56 -6.85
N ALA A 116 -11.68 5.97 -7.57
CA ALA A 116 -12.18 4.64 -7.26
C ALA A 116 -11.09 3.57 -7.41
N ASN A 117 -10.19 3.71 -8.39
CA ASN A 117 -9.04 2.83 -8.55
C ASN A 117 -8.03 2.98 -7.42
N VAL A 118 -7.75 4.21 -6.99
CA VAL A 118 -6.90 4.49 -5.81
C VAL A 118 -7.44 3.81 -4.56
N ARG A 119 -8.75 3.93 -4.30
CA ARG A 119 -9.37 3.27 -3.13
C ARG A 119 -9.16 1.76 -3.14
N ARG A 120 -9.29 1.12 -4.31
CA ARG A 120 -9.06 -0.32 -4.47
C ARG A 120 -7.59 -0.69 -4.28
N ALA A 121 -6.67 0.09 -4.85
CA ALA A 121 -5.24 -0.15 -4.71
C ALA A 121 -4.79 -0.02 -3.24
N VAL A 122 -5.22 1.05 -2.56
CA VAL A 122 -4.91 1.29 -1.14
C VAL A 122 -5.40 0.14 -0.28
N LYS A 123 -6.64 -0.32 -0.45
CA LYS A 123 -7.21 -1.44 0.32
C LYS A 123 -6.36 -2.71 0.18
N VAL A 124 -5.86 -3.00 -1.02
CA VAL A 124 -5.04 -4.19 -1.27
C VAL A 124 -3.62 -4.03 -0.73
N ILE A 125 -3.03 -2.85 -0.85
CA ILE A 125 -1.74 -2.54 -0.21
C ILE A 125 -1.84 -2.73 1.31
N GLU A 126 -2.91 -2.22 1.92
CA GLU A 126 -3.17 -2.42 3.34
C GLU A 126 -3.24 -3.90 3.69
N MET A 127 -4.00 -4.70 2.92
CA MET A 127 -4.10 -6.13 3.15
C MET A 127 -2.73 -6.83 3.03
N CYS A 128 -1.95 -6.52 1.99
CA CYS A 128 -0.64 -7.15 1.76
C CYS A 128 0.41 -6.77 2.81
N MET A 129 0.27 -5.61 3.44
CA MET A 129 1.23 -5.06 4.39
C MET A 129 0.78 -5.18 5.85
N SER A 130 -0.37 -5.79 6.08
CA SER A 130 -0.94 -5.97 7.41
C SER A 130 -1.09 -7.44 7.69
N VAL A 131 -1.14 -7.77 8.96
CA VAL A 131 -1.38 -9.13 9.42
C VAL A 131 -2.78 -9.20 10.04
N PRO A 132 -3.61 -10.17 9.63
CA PRO A 132 -4.86 -10.43 10.31
C PRO A 132 -4.56 -10.98 11.71
N GLY A 133 -5.40 -10.61 12.67
CA GLY A 133 -5.34 -11.16 14.02
C GLY A 133 -6.69 -11.11 14.71
N LYS A 134 -6.75 -11.69 15.91
CA LYS A 134 -7.97 -11.80 16.72
C LYS A 134 -7.76 -11.14 18.07
N ILE A 135 -8.66 -10.26 18.47
CA ILE A 135 -8.58 -9.62 19.78
C ILE A 135 -8.82 -10.68 20.87
N VAL A 136 -7.83 -10.86 21.75
CA VAL A 136 -7.93 -11.80 22.89
C VAL A 136 -8.24 -11.09 24.20
N ASN A 137 -7.83 -9.82 24.35
CA ASN A 137 -8.15 -8.97 25.49
C ASN A 137 -8.17 -7.48 25.07
N GLU A 138 -9.35 -6.86 25.02
CA GLU A 138 -9.53 -5.46 24.62
C GLU A 138 -9.00 -4.46 25.67
N LYS A 139 -9.05 -4.81 26.96
CA LYS A 139 -8.60 -3.93 28.05
C LYS A 139 -7.09 -3.77 28.05
N GLU A 140 -6.39 -4.87 27.82
CA GLU A 140 -4.92 -4.89 27.74
C GLU A 140 -4.38 -4.61 26.33
N LYS A 141 -5.28 -4.49 25.35
CA LYS A 141 -4.99 -4.31 23.92
C LYS A 141 -4.13 -5.45 23.36
N MET A 142 -4.49 -6.67 23.70
CA MET A 142 -3.80 -7.89 23.29
C MET A 142 -4.51 -8.54 22.10
N VAL A 143 -3.73 -8.87 21.08
CA VAL A 143 -4.21 -9.47 19.83
C VAL A 143 -3.35 -10.69 19.51
N GLU A 144 -4.01 -11.80 19.17
CA GLU A 144 -3.37 -13.00 18.66
C GLU A 144 -3.11 -12.84 17.16
N ILE A 145 -1.86 -12.99 16.77
CA ILE A 145 -1.36 -12.85 15.40
C ILE A 145 -0.53 -14.11 15.12
N LEU A 146 -1.00 -14.94 14.19
CA LEU A 146 -0.29 -16.17 13.78
C LEU A 146 0.12 -17.06 14.98
N GLY A 147 -0.75 -17.17 15.98
CA GLY A 147 -0.51 -17.98 17.19
C GLY A 147 0.29 -17.29 18.30
N GLU A 148 0.84 -16.09 18.07
CA GLU A 148 1.51 -15.29 19.09
C GLU A 148 0.60 -14.16 19.60
N THR A 149 0.58 -13.96 20.92
CA THR A 149 -0.14 -12.81 21.49
C THR A 149 0.77 -11.59 21.60
N LYS A 150 0.36 -10.48 20.98
CA LYS A 150 1.10 -9.21 21.01
C LYS A 150 0.25 -8.06 21.51
N LYS A 151 0.87 -7.14 22.23
CA LYS A 151 0.26 -5.87 22.62
C LYS A 151 0.28 -4.91 21.43
N VAL A 152 -0.86 -4.31 21.10
CA VAL A 152 -1.02 -3.40 19.97
C VAL A 152 -1.72 -2.11 20.38
N LYS A 153 -1.68 -1.10 19.50
CA LYS A 153 -2.50 0.11 19.64
C LYS A 153 -3.87 -0.12 18.98
N PHE A 154 -4.94 0.37 19.58
CA PHE A 154 -6.28 0.31 18.97
C PHE A 154 -6.54 1.63 18.26
N GLY A 155 -6.37 1.64 16.94
CA GLY A 155 -6.69 2.79 16.08
C GLY A 155 -8.17 2.85 15.68
N VAL A 156 -8.92 1.78 15.94
CA VAL A 156 -10.35 1.66 15.64
C VAL A 156 -11.15 1.66 16.94
N PRO A 157 -12.20 2.50 17.08
CA PRO A 157 -13.06 2.50 18.26
C PRO A 157 -14.01 1.29 18.29
N GLY A 158 -14.49 0.93 19.48
CA GLY A 158 -15.54 -0.10 19.64
C GLY A 158 -15.09 -1.55 19.44
N LEU A 159 -13.78 -1.80 19.47
CA LEU A 159 -13.19 -3.14 19.39
C LEU A 159 -13.43 -3.95 20.68
N LYS A 160 -13.79 -5.23 20.54
CA LYS A 160 -14.03 -6.16 21.65
C LYS A 160 -13.33 -7.51 21.46
N LYS A 161 -13.12 -8.27 22.54
CA LYS A 161 -12.65 -9.66 22.47
C LYS A 161 -13.44 -10.47 21.45
N GLY A 162 -12.72 -11.22 20.62
CA GLY A 162 -13.26 -12.03 19.53
C GLY A 162 -13.36 -11.32 18.19
N ASP A 163 -13.25 -9.99 18.15
CA ASP A 163 -13.22 -9.26 16.88
C ASP A 163 -11.98 -9.66 16.06
N LEU A 164 -12.20 -9.85 14.76
CA LEU A 164 -11.16 -10.07 13.76
C LEU A 164 -10.69 -8.72 13.24
N VAL A 165 -9.39 -8.53 13.17
CA VAL A 165 -8.80 -7.22 12.92
C VAL A 165 -7.63 -7.31 11.98
N LEU A 166 -7.41 -6.22 11.27
CA LEU A 166 -6.24 -6.00 10.44
C LEU A 166 -5.23 -5.15 11.21
N ILE A 167 -3.98 -5.62 11.29
CA ILE A 167 -2.94 -5.00 12.12
C ILE A 167 -1.78 -4.58 11.24
N HIS A 168 -1.41 -3.31 11.32
CA HIS A 168 -0.24 -2.75 10.66
C HIS A 168 0.62 -1.96 11.65
N ALA A 169 1.94 -2.13 11.58
CA ALA A 169 2.90 -1.41 12.43
C ALA A 169 2.55 -1.44 13.95
N GLY A 170 2.01 -2.58 14.43
CA GLY A 170 1.60 -2.74 15.83
C GLY A 170 0.33 -1.99 16.22
N ALA A 171 -0.49 -1.57 15.26
CA ALA A 171 -1.78 -0.93 15.48
C ALA A 171 -2.91 -1.64 14.71
N VAL A 172 -4.07 -1.77 15.34
CA VAL A 172 -5.31 -2.18 14.66
C VAL A 172 -5.78 -1.01 13.80
N ILE A 173 -5.86 -1.25 12.48
CA ILE A 173 -6.28 -0.25 11.49
C ILE A 173 -7.70 -0.48 10.98
N GLU A 174 -8.21 -1.72 11.08
CA GLU A 174 -9.54 -2.08 10.58
C GLU A 174 -10.11 -3.31 11.31
N LYS A 175 -11.44 -3.37 11.40
CA LYS A 175 -12.17 -4.56 11.83
C LYS A 175 -12.65 -5.32 10.60
N LEU A 176 -12.39 -6.63 10.58
CA LEU A 176 -12.68 -7.52 9.45
C LEU A 176 -13.96 -8.32 9.69
N SER A 177 -14.63 -8.68 8.60
CA SER A 177 -15.60 -9.77 8.57
C SER A 177 -14.91 -11.14 8.64
N GLN A 178 -15.67 -12.19 8.97
CA GLN A 178 -15.16 -13.55 9.00
C GLN A 178 -14.61 -13.99 7.62
N SER A 179 -15.34 -13.70 6.54
CA SER A 179 -14.93 -14.05 5.18
C SER A 179 -13.63 -13.36 4.76
N GLU A 180 -13.45 -12.07 5.11
CA GLU A 180 -12.22 -11.34 4.81
C GLU A 180 -11.04 -11.94 5.58
N PHE A 181 -11.22 -12.25 6.87
CA PHE A 181 -10.19 -12.86 7.69
C PHE A 181 -9.74 -14.22 7.16
N ASP A 182 -10.70 -15.09 6.82
CA ASP A 182 -10.41 -16.44 6.34
C ASP A 182 -9.66 -16.41 5.00
N GLN A 183 -10.08 -15.54 4.08
CA GLN A 183 -9.39 -15.34 2.80
C GLN A 183 -7.94 -14.90 3.03
N MET A 184 -7.72 -13.89 3.88
CA MET A 184 -6.38 -13.38 4.17
C MET A 184 -5.49 -14.42 4.85
N MET A 185 -6.06 -15.21 5.78
CA MET A 185 -5.33 -16.29 6.45
C MET A 185 -4.91 -17.39 5.47
N GLN A 186 -5.73 -17.67 4.45
CA GLN A 186 -5.36 -18.60 3.39
C GLN A 186 -4.21 -18.05 2.53
N GLU A 187 -4.31 -16.80 2.08
CA GLU A 187 -3.27 -16.12 1.31
C GLU A 187 -1.92 -16.05 2.07
N LEU A 188 -1.96 -15.79 3.39
CA LEU A 188 -0.77 -15.80 4.25
C LEU A 188 -0.11 -17.18 4.34
N LYS A 189 -0.89 -18.25 4.50
CA LYS A 189 -0.35 -19.62 4.51
C LYS A 189 0.32 -19.97 3.19
N GLU A 190 -0.23 -19.53 2.06
CA GLU A 190 0.38 -19.75 0.74
C GLU A 190 1.71 -19.01 0.56
N LEU A 191 1.87 -17.86 1.24
CA LEU A 191 3.11 -17.06 1.23
C LEU A 191 4.19 -17.59 2.19
N GLU A 192 3.83 -18.22 3.31
CA GLU A 192 4.78 -18.80 4.29
C GLU A 192 5.36 -20.15 3.84
N ILE A 193 4.72 -20.83 2.89
CA ILE A 193 5.17 -22.14 2.36
C ILE A 193 6.22 -21.99 1.22
N ARG A 194 6.51 -20.76 0.77
CA ARG A 194 7.50 -20.45 -0.27
C ARG A 194 8.76 -19.79 0.27
#